data_AF-A0A9K3LBT4-F1
#
_entry.id   AF-A0A9K3LBT4-F1
#
_cell.length_a   1.000
_cell.length_b   1.000
_cell.length_c   1.000
_cell.angle_alpha   90.00
_cell.angle_beta   90.00
_cell.angle_gamma   90.00
#
_symmetry.space_group_name_H-M   'P 1'
#
loop_
_entity.id
_entity.type
_entity.pdbx_description
1 polymer ?
#
loop_
_entity_poly.entity_id
_entity_poly.type
_entity_poly.pdbx_seq_one_letter_code
_entity_poly.pdbx_strand_id
1 'polypeptide(L)'
;MTLSSHNNTNSNRSNDNRTTVDNVTNDIDSSNTISTTTNSSGTSSIRNRDMLALKHYITAKDDINPYVEGSLHVNTLLIDLTHSNLQQRHIEQRFDRHDTLHDVKIRIHQKTGTPPHFQRLVLKSGGQVLQEIPATEEPNTSHDSHHPSDRWDDYKLGYFFGGGGNTSIDGTPIFLPSLSIHCVDINPHSVSKGGQLEDTSLVEKYTMSEQEYDARSGTLRDWSRRQRQKDETFSLRKHAQQHRELCEAQRQHKLGLPLPEGFVLDSTGKVIRDEPDVVVVPVVKKQVLHEEHDESSVANMTVGQRCQVRPGKRRGTVAYIGLVPELNAAGYWVGVIFDEPVGKTDGTAGSSSKRYFEAMPNYGGFVRGNNVQVGDFPERDILDDDDDDDDDDSDSDHDDDDDDDDEL
;
A
#
# COMPACT_ATOMS: atom_id res chain seq x y z
N MET A 1 -75.62 -39.99 8.29
CA MET A 1 -75.74 -40.32 9.74
C MET A 1 -74.33 -40.31 10.30
N THR A 2 -73.88 -39.60 11.32
CA THR A 2 -74.38 -38.54 12.21
C THR A 2 -73.14 -38.06 12.98
N LEU A 3 -73.13 -36.79 13.38
CA LEU A 3 -72.06 -36.07 14.09
C LEU A 3 -71.90 -36.46 15.57
N SER A 4 -70.76 -36.05 16.15
CA SER A 4 -70.56 -35.55 17.54
C SER A 4 -70.56 -36.59 18.67
N SER A 5 -69.89 -36.50 19.81
CA SER A 5 -68.94 -35.60 20.52
C SER A 5 -68.43 -36.43 21.73
N HIS A 6 -67.43 -36.05 22.54
CA HIS A 6 -67.62 -35.28 23.78
C HIS A 6 -66.27 -34.87 24.42
N ASN A 7 -66.29 -33.64 24.95
CA ASN A 7 -65.34 -32.93 25.79
C ASN A 7 -65.08 -33.63 27.16
N ASN A 8 -64.00 -33.28 27.89
CA ASN A 8 -64.01 -32.19 28.90
C ASN A 8 -62.80 -32.20 29.89
N THR A 9 -62.19 -31.01 30.06
CA THR A 9 -61.64 -30.32 31.27
C THR A 9 -60.76 -31.00 32.34
N ASN A 10 -59.53 -30.49 32.45
CA ASN A 10 -58.96 -29.61 33.51
C ASN A 10 -59.23 -29.89 35.02
N SER A 11 -58.16 -29.95 35.83
CA SER A 11 -57.88 -29.06 37.00
C SER A 11 -56.96 -29.64 38.10
N ASN A 12 -55.84 -28.93 38.35
CA ASN A 12 -55.14 -28.57 39.61
C ASN A 12 -55.28 -29.37 40.93
N ARG A 13 -54.13 -29.66 41.58
CA ARG A 13 -53.65 -29.13 42.91
C ARG A 13 -52.45 -29.94 43.44
N SER A 14 -51.28 -29.31 43.72
CA SER A 14 -50.77 -28.77 45.01
C SER A 14 -49.63 -29.64 45.57
N ASN A 15 -48.40 -29.14 45.55
CA ASN A 15 -47.61 -28.55 46.66
C ASN A 15 -47.07 -29.59 47.67
N ASP A 16 -45.73 -29.67 47.81
CA ASP A 16 -45.09 -29.25 49.07
C ASP A 16 -43.57 -29.01 48.97
N ASN A 17 -43.14 -28.15 49.88
CA ASN A 17 -41.93 -27.33 50.01
C ASN A 17 -40.61 -28.02 50.49
N ARG A 18 -39.48 -27.43 50.03
CA ARG A 18 -38.32 -26.90 50.81
C ARG A 18 -37.24 -27.84 51.39
N THR A 19 -35.98 -27.66 50.94
CA THR A 19 -34.84 -27.26 51.81
C THR A 19 -33.67 -26.57 51.05
N THR A 20 -33.35 -25.35 51.52
CA THR A 20 -32.07 -24.61 51.64
C THR A 20 -30.92 -24.79 50.62
N VAL A 21 -30.62 -23.76 49.79
CA VAL A 21 -29.55 -22.71 49.90
C VAL A 21 -28.13 -23.22 50.17
N ASP A 22 -27.25 -23.00 49.18
CA ASP A 22 -25.90 -22.43 49.36
C ASP A 22 -25.50 -21.70 48.07
N ASN A 23 -25.50 -20.36 48.14
CA ASN A 23 -24.90 -19.48 47.15
C ASN A 23 -23.39 -19.46 47.39
N VAL A 24 -22.61 -20.02 46.47
CA VAL A 24 -21.18 -19.74 46.36
C VAL A 24 -20.98 -18.84 45.16
N THR A 25 -20.82 -17.55 45.45
CA THR A 25 -20.20 -16.58 44.56
C THR A 25 -18.74 -17.01 44.32
N ASN A 26 -18.41 -17.40 43.09
CA ASN A 26 -17.02 -17.46 42.66
C ASN A 26 -16.78 -16.28 41.72
N ASP A 27 -16.11 -15.29 42.28
CA ASP A 27 -15.45 -14.19 41.60
C ASP A 27 -14.56 -14.74 40.48
N ILE A 28 -14.82 -14.33 39.24
CA ILE A 28 -13.86 -14.51 38.14
C ILE A 28 -12.97 -13.27 38.16
N ASP A 29 -11.77 -13.47 38.72
CA ASP A 29 -10.69 -12.50 38.74
C ASP A 29 -10.44 -11.95 37.33
N SER A 30 -10.59 -10.62 37.25
CA SER A 30 -10.20 -9.82 36.10
C SER A 30 -8.69 -9.67 36.07
N SER A 31 -7.97 -10.65 35.52
CA SER A 31 -6.56 -10.48 35.16
C SER A 31 -6.16 -11.45 34.05
N ASN A 32 -6.50 -11.11 32.81
CA ASN A 32 -5.79 -11.63 31.66
C ASN A 32 -5.16 -10.45 30.91
N THR A 33 -4.11 -9.92 31.51
CA THR A 33 -3.22 -8.91 30.93
C THR A 33 -2.46 -9.58 29.80
N ILE A 34 -2.93 -9.43 28.56
CA ILE A 34 -2.12 -9.73 27.38
C ILE A 34 -1.09 -8.61 27.29
N SER A 35 0.18 -8.95 27.55
CA SER A 35 1.31 -8.06 27.37
C SER A 35 1.38 -7.61 25.91
N THR A 36 0.97 -6.38 25.65
CA THR A 36 1.17 -5.69 24.37
C THR A 36 2.65 -5.33 24.27
N THR A 37 3.45 -6.20 23.66
CA THR A 37 4.78 -5.82 23.21
C THR A 37 4.60 -4.94 21.97
N THR A 38 4.53 -3.63 22.18
CA THR A 38 4.50 -2.63 21.12
C THR A 38 5.90 -2.51 20.50
N ASN A 39 6.12 -3.19 19.38
CA ASN A 39 7.14 -2.78 18.41
C ASN A 39 6.45 -1.89 17.40
N SER A 40 6.69 -0.58 17.51
CA SER A 40 6.25 0.46 16.58
C SER A 40 7.30 0.67 15.49
N SER A 41 6.99 0.28 14.26
CA SER A 41 7.60 0.80 13.03
C SER A 41 6.87 0.23 11.80
N GLY A 42 6.40 1.12 10.93
CA GLY A 42 6.17 0.86 9.50
C GLY A 42 4.82 0.23 9.12
N THR A 43 3.87 1.08 8.71
CA THR A 43 2.63 0.76 7.99
C THR A 43 1.72 -0.28 8.66
N SER A 44 0.53 0.12 9.06
CA SER A 44 -0.53 -0.82 9.50
C SER A 44 -1.10 -1.58 8.32
N SER A 45 -0.26 -2.22 7.50
CA SER A 45 -0.70 -3.23 6.55
C SER A 45 -1.30 -4.34 7.41
N ILE A 46 -2.62 -4.43 7.40
CA ILE A 46 -3.36 -5.44 8.15
C ILE A 46 -2.75 -6.78 7.75
N ARG A 47 -1.99 -7.39 8.66
CA ARG A 47 -1.33 -8.65 8.34
C ARG A 47 -2.42 -9.67 8.06
N ASN A 48 -2.16 -10.61 7.16
CA ASN A 48 -3.14 -11.65 6.81
C ASN A 48 -3.72 -12.39 8.03
N ARG A 49 -2.94 -12.53 9.10
CA ARG A 49 -3.39 -13.06 10.40
C ARG A 49 -4.42 -12.16 11.10
N ASP A 50 -4.21 -10.85 11.03
CA ASP A 50 -5.06 -9.85 11.65
C ASP A 50 -6.38 -9.71 10.85
N MET A 51 -6.34 -9.88 9.52
CA MET A 51 -7.54 -10.04 8.66
C MET A 51 -8.34 -11.32 8.97
N LEU A 52 -7.66 -12.45 9.16
CA LEU A 52 -8.30 -13.70 9.59
C LEU A 52 -8.96 -13.53 10.97
N ALA A 53 -8.24 -12.95 11.94
CA ALA A 53 -8.78 -12.69 13.27
C ALA A 53 -9.99 -11.76 13.24
N LEU A 54 -9.96 -10.71 12.42
CA LEU A 54 -11.08 -9.78 12.24
C LEU A 54 -12.29 -10.48 11.59
N LYS A 55 -12.06 -11.28 10.54
CA LYS A 55 -13.11 -12.10 9.91
C LYS A 55 -13.74 -13.06 10.91
N HIS A 56 -12.94 -13.77 11.70
CA HIS A 56 -13.44 -14.66 12.75
C HIS A 56 -14.24 -13.91 13.82
N TYR A 57 -13.77 -12.75 14.25
CA TYR A 57 -14.47 -11.93 15.25
C TYR A 57 -15.83 -11.44 14.74
N ILE A 58 -15.88 -10.95 13.50
CA ILE A 58 -17.11 -10.45 12.87
C ILE A 58 -18.11 -11.59 12.66
N THR A 59 -17.64 -12.73 12.16
CA THR A 59 -18.51 -13.88 11.81
C THR A 59 -18.78 -14.82 13.00
N ALA A 60 -18.22 -14.58 14.18
CA ALA A 60 -18.34 -15.47 15.35
C ALA A 60 -19.79 -15.77 15.79
N LYS A 61 -20.74 -14.90 15.44
CA LYS A 61 -22.16 -15.03 15.80
C LYS A 61 -23.08 -15.36 14.62
N ASP A 62 -22.53 -15.51 13.41
CA ASP A 62 -23.30 -15.88 12.23
C ASP A 62 -23.32 -17.40 12.06
N ASP A 63 -24.49 -17.99 11.84
CA ASP A 63 -24.68 -19.42 11.54
C ASP A 63 -23.96 -19.86 10.23
N ILE A 64 -23.40 -18.91 9.48
CA ILE A 64 -22.68 -19.09 8.21
C ILE A 64 -21.17 -19.24 8.43
N ASN A 65 -20.66 -18.99 9.64
CA ASN A 65 -19.24 -19.11 9.94
C ASN A 65 -18.79 -20.57 9.81
N PRO A 66 -17.85 -20.90 8.90
CA PRO A 66 -17.42 -22.27 8.63
C PRO A 66 -16.72 -22.96 9.81
N TYR A 67 -16.40 -22.20 10.87
CA TYR A 67 -15.80 -22.66 12.11
C TYR A 67 -16.81 -22.82 13.26
N VAL A 68 -18.09 -22.50 13.03
CA VAL A 68 -19.21 -22.84 13.91
C VAL A 68 -19.67 -24.26 13.61
N GLU A 69 -19.90 -25.04 14.66
CA GLU A 69 -20.27 -26.45 14.59
C GLU A 69 -21.53 -26.64 13.71
N GLY A 70 -21.39 -27.31 12.55
CA GLY A 70 -22.50 -27.67 11.66
C GLY A 70 -22.67 -26.83 10.37
N SER A 71 -21.89 -25.78 10.13
CA SER A 71 -22.05 -24.91 8.94
C SER A 71 -21.33 -25.41 7.68
N LEU A 72 -20.27 -26.20 7.83
CA LEU A 72 -19.53 -26.79 6.71
C LEU A 72 -19.96 -28.25 6.50
N HIS A 73 -20.25 -28.62 5.25
CA HIS A 73 -20.60 -30.00 4.95
C HIS A 73 -19.43 -30.95 5.30
N VAL A 74 -19.74 -32.13 5.84
CA VAL A 74 -18.75 -33.11 6.34
C VAL A 74 -17.72 -33.54 5.28
N ASN A 75 -18.05 -33.38 4.00
CA ASN A 75 -17.17 -33.70 2.88
C ASN A 75 -16.36 -32.51 2.38
N THR A 76 -16.56 -31.31 2.90
CA THR A 76 -15.82 -30.12 2.44
C THR A 76 -14.54 -29.95 3.24
N LEU A 77 -13.42 -29.79 2.54
CA LEU A 77 -12.12 -29.43 3.08
C LEU A 77 -11.85 -27.95 2.79
N LEU A 78 -11.41 -27.21 3.81
CA LEU A 78 -10.83 -25.88 3.63
C LEU A 78 -9.33 -26.01 3.53
N ILE A 79 -8.78 -25.58 2.40
CA ILE A 79 -7.37 -25.78 2.06
C ILE A 79 -6.77 -24.45 1.65
N ASP A 80 -5.64 -24.11 2.24
CA ASP A 80 -4.83 -22.99 1.77
C ASP A 80 -3.93 -23.43 0.62
N LEU A 81 -4.08 -22.78 -0.52
CA LEU A 81 -3.29 -23.04 -1.72
C LEU A 81 -2.19 -22.00 -1.87
N THR A 82 -0.97 -22.47 -2.05
CA THR A 82 0.22 -21.65 -2.34
C THR A 82 0.93 -22.19 -3.58
N HIS A 83 1.75 -21.35 -4.23
CA HIS A 83 2.46 -21.70 -5.46
C HIS A 83 3.96 -21.42 -5.34
N SER A 84 4.81 -22.14 -6.07
CA SER A 84 6.28 -21.93 -6.02
C SER A 84 6.75 -20.66 -6.73
N ASN A 85 6.00 -20.23 -7.76
CA ASN A 85 6.39 -19.12 -8.65
C ASN A 85 5.52 -17.85 -8.46
N LEU A 86 4.46 -17.91 -7.64
CA LEU A 86 3.55 -16.79 -7.41
C LEU A 86 3.56 -16.44 -5.93
N GLN A 87 3.56 -15.15 -5.61
CA GLN A 87 3.43 -14.65 -4.24
C GLN A 87 1.99 -14.78 -3.72
N GLN A 88 1.00 -14.86 -4.62
CA GLN A 88 -0.40 -14.98 -4.26
C GLN A 88 -0.69 -16.28 -3.47
N ARG A 89 -1.46 -16.15 -2.38
CA ARG A 89 -2.01 -17.26 -1.60
C ARG A 89 -3.53 -17.27 -1.73
N HIS A 90 -4.11 -18.43 -2.01
CA HIS A 90 -5.56 -18.60 -2.00
C HIS A 90 -5.97 -19.29 -0.71
N ILE A 91 -6.55 -18.53 0.22
CA ILE A 91 -6.90 -18.99 1.57
C ILE A 91 -8.27 -19.67 1.53
N GLU A 92 -8.48 -20.68 2.39
CA GLU A 92 -9.76 -21.35 2.64
C GLU A 92 -10.47 -21.85 1.37
N GLN A 93 -9.71 -22.33 0.39
CA GLN A 93 -10.30 -22.89 -0.82
C GLN A 93 -11.06 -24.18 -0.48
N ARG A 94 -12.33 -24.23 -0.90
CA ARG A 94 -13.23 -25.36 -0.64
C ARG A 94 -12.99 -26.46 -1.67
N PHE A 95 -12.58 -27.63 -1.20
CA PHE A 95 -12.49 -28.86 -1.99
C PHE A 95 -13.43 -29.91 -1.43
N ASP A 96 -13.94 -30.80 -2.27
CA ASP A 96 -14.65 -31.98 -1.76
C ASP A 96 -13.65 -33.09 -1.44
N ARG A 97 -13.89 -33.84 -0.36
CA ARG A 97 -13.12 -35.04 -0.01
C ARG A 97 -13.15 -36.09 -1.12
N HIS A 98 -14.16 -36.07 -1.98
CA HIS A 98 -14.32 -36.99 -3.09
C HIS A 98 -13.70 -36.48 -4.39
N ASP A 99 -13.24 -35.22 -4.46
CA ASP A 99 -12.52 -34.69 -5.61
C ASP A 99 -11.30 -35.58 -5.85
N THR A 100 -11.11 -36.00 -7.09
CA THR A 100 -9.89 -36.72 -7.48
C THR A 100 -8.71 -35.76 -7.48
N LEU A 101 -7.49 -36.27 -7.31
CA LEU A 101 -6.29 -35.44 -7.43
C LEU A 101 -6.18 -34.81 -8.82
N HIS A 102 -6.72 -35.46 -9.86
CA HIS A 102 -6.85 -34.87 -11.18
C HIS A 102 -7.72 -33.60 -11.17
N ASP A 103 -8.92 -33.66 -10.59
CA ASP A 103 -9.83 -32.52 -10.49
C ASP A 103 -9.22 -31.38 -9.66
N VAL A 104 -8.52 -31.73 -8.57
CA VAL A 104 -7.78 -30.78 -7.73
C VAL A 104 -6.71 -30.07 -8.56
N LYS A 105 -5.91 -30.82 -9.33
CA LYS A 105 -4.89 -30.24 -10.22
C LYS A 105 -5.50 -29.32 -11.28
N ILE A 106 -6.64 -29.68 -11.88
CA ILE A 106 -7.35 -28.80 -12.83
C ILE A 106 -7.77 -27.50 -12.15
N ARG A 107 -8.35 -27.57 -10.95
CA ARG A 107 -8.76 -26.38 -10.20
C ARG A 107 -7.59 -25.49 -9.80
N ILE A 108 -6.45 -26.09 -9.48
CA ILE A 108 -5.20 -25.35 -9.22
C ILE A 108 -4.73 -24.68 -10.52
N HIS A 109 -4.75 -25.38 -11.65
CA HIS A 109 -4.37 -24.82 -12.96
C HIS A 109 -5.19 -23.58 -13.32
N GLN A 110 -6.51 -23.63 -13.12
CA GLN A 110 -7.40 -22.49 -13.36
C GLN A 110 -7.06 -21.26 -12.50
N LYS A 111 -6.38 -21.45 -11.36
CA LYS A 111 -5.98 -20.37 -10.44
C LYS A 111 -4.56 -19.89 -10.66
N THR A 112 -3.62 -20.80 -10.88
CA THR A 112 -2.18 -20.50 -10.89
C THR A 112 -1.56 -20.56 -12.29
N GLY A 113 -2.28 -21.06 -13.29
CA GLY A 113 -1.83 -21.18 -14.69
C GLY A 113 -0.97 -22.41 -14.98
N THR A 114 -0.41 -23.09 -13.98
CA THR A 114 0.45 -24.28 -14.18
C THR A 114 -0.38 -25.49 -14.60
N PRO A 115 -0.11 -26.16 -15.73
CA PRO A 115 -0.87 -27.34 -16.16
C PRO A 115 -0.67 -28.58 -15.25
N PRO A 116 -1.65 -29.48 -15.10
CA PRO A 116 -1.57 -30.66 -14.21
C PRO A 116 -0.32 -31.55 -14.34
N HIS A 117 0.20 -31.71 -15.57
CA HIS A 117 1.41 -32.49 -15.85
C HIS A 117 2.72 -31.80 -15.43
N PHE A 118 2.65 -30.50 -15.08
CA PHE A 118 3.75 -29.75 -14.48
C PHE A 118 3.47 -29.35 -13.02
N GLN A 119 2.39 -29.86 -12.42
CA GLN A 119 2.06 -29.61 -11.02
C GLN A 119 2.54 -30.76 -10.13
N ARG A 120 3.59 -30.52 -9.34
CA ARG A 120 3.90 -31.37 -8.19
C ARG A 120 3.21 -30.78 -6.95
N LEU A 121 2.36 -31.57 -6.28
CA LEU A 121 1.61 -31.09 -5.11
C LEU A 121 2.27 -31.56 -3.82
N VAL A 122 2.46 -30.67 -2.87
CA VAL A 122 2.91 -30.98 -1.52
C VAL A 122 1.75 -30.73 -0.56
N LEU A 123 1.13 -31.81 -0.07
CA LEU A 123 0.06 -31.75 0.91
C LEU A 123 0.66 -31.55 2.30
N LYS A 124 0.16 -30.57 3.05
CA LYS A 124 0.64 -30.23 4.38
C LYS A 124 -0.51 -30.08 5.37
N SER A 125 -0.21 -30.34 6.64
CA SER A 125 -1.13 -30.18 7.77
C SER A 125 -0.37 -29.59 8.94
N GLY A 126 -0.79 -28.41 9.42
CA GLY A 126 -0.12 -27.73 10.54
C GLY A 126 1.35 -27.42 10.25
N GLY A 127 1.70 -27.22 8.98
CA GLY A 127 3.08 -27.00 8.52
C GLY A 127 3.89 -28.27 8.23
N GLN A 128 3.45 -29.45 8.70
CA GLN A 128 4.10 -30.72 8.41
C GLN A 128 3.70 -31.24 7.03
N VAL A 129 4.68 -31.73 6.25
CA VAL A 129 4.42 -32.40 4.96
C VAL A 129 3.80 -33.77 5.21
N LEU A 130 2.61 -34.00 4.68
CA LEU A 130 1.91 -35.29 4.72
C LEU A 130 2.30 -36.16 3.54
N GLN A 131 2.27 -35.59 2.34
CA GLN A 131 2.50 -36.33 1.11
C GLN A 131 3.00 -35.41 0.00
N GLU A 132 3.96 -35.90 -0.79
CA GLU A 132 4.30 -35.31 -2.08
C GLU A 132 3.68 -36.15 -3.20
N ILE A 133 2.91 -35.48 -4.06
CA ILE A 133 2.26 -36.07 -5.22
C ILE A 133 3.02 -35.61 -6.46
N PRO A 134 3.58 -36.52 -7.26
CA PRO A 134 4.33 -36.16 -8.45
C PRO A 134 3.43 -35.50 -9.51
N ALA A 135 4.07 -34.81 -10.44
CA ALA A 135 3.39 -34.28 -11.61
C ALA A 135 2.90 -35.44 -12.50
N THR A 136 1.74 -35.25 -13.15
CA THR A 136 1.15 -36.29 -13.99
C THR A 136 2.05 -36.57 -15.20
N GLU A 137 2.37 -37.83 -15.47
CA GLU A 137 3.09 -38.20 -16.70
C GLU A 137 2.22 -37.91 -17.93
N GLU A 138 2.85 -37.51 -19.04
CA GLU A 138 2.17 -37.29 -20.31
C GLU A 138 1.34 -38.53 -20.71
N PRO A 139 0.08 -38.40 -21.16
CA PRO A 139 -0.78 -39.52 -21.52
C PRO A 139 -0.26 -40.39 -22.69
N ASN A 140 0.87 -39.99 -23.29
CA ASN A 140 1.49 -40.54 -24.49
C ASN A 140 2.83 -41.25 -24.22
N THR A 141 3.28 -41.36 -22.95
CA THR A 141 4.35 -42.31 -22.60
C THR A 141 3.76 -43.71 -22.50
N SER A 142 4.03 -44.53 -23.51
CA SER A 142 3.61 -45.94 -23.55
C SER A 142 4.26 -46.71 -22.40
N HIS A 143 3.58 -46.83 -21.26
CA HIS A 143 3.96 -47.75 -20.20
C HIS A 143 2.95 -48.88 -20.10
N ASP A 144 3.38 -49.99 -20.67
CA ASP A 144 2.77 -51.32 -20.61
C ASP A 144 2.87 -51.86 -19.18
N SER A 145 2.01 -51.37 -18.28
CA SER A 145 1.86 -51.93 -16.93
C SER A 145 0.47 -51.58 -16.37
N HIS A 146 -0.42 -52.56 -16.50
CA HIS A 146 -1.82 -52.51 -16.07
C HIS A 146 -1.94 -52.72 -14.55
N HIS A 147 -1.97 -51.64 -13.76
CA HIS A 147 -2.69 -51.66 -12.48
C HIS A 147 -3.31 -50.29 -12.13
N PRO A 148 -4.63 -50.19 -11.88
CA PRO A 148 -5.31 -48.93 -11.53
C PRO A 148 -4.83 -48.26 -10.23
N SER A 149 -3.98 -48.93 -9.44
CA SER A 149 -3.44 -48.40 -8.17
C SER A 149 -2.24 -47.45 -8.35
N ASP A 150 -1.65 -47.39 -9.54
CA ASP A 150 -0.36 -46.72 -9.76
C ASP A 150 -0.51 -45.28 -10.30
N ARG A 151 -1.74 -44.84 -10.56
CA ARG A 151 -2.04 -43.48 -11.02
C ARG A 151 -2.51 -42.61 -9.86
N TRP A 152 -1.64 -41.69 -9.44
CA TRP A 152 -1.94 -40.70 -8.39
C TRP A 152 -3.22 -39.90 -8.66
N ASP A 153 -3.52 -39.62 -9.93
CA ASP A 153 -4.62 -38.76 -10.34
C ASP A 153 -6.01 -39.31 -9.95
N ASP A 154 -6.16 -40.63 -9.81
CA ASP A 154 -7.43 -41.27 -9.45
C ASP A 154 -7.71 -41.29 -7.93
N TYR A 155 -6.71 -40.96 -7.10
CA TYR A 155 -6.89 -40.93 -5.66
C TYR A 155 -7.78 -39.75 -5.26
N LYS A 156 -8.72 -40.02 -4.36
CA LYS A 156 -9.57 -38.98 -3.77
C LYS A 156 -8.77 -38.15 -2.77
N LEU A 157 -8.99 -36.85 -2.77
CA LEU A 157 -8.31 -35.91 -1.87
C LEU A 157 -8.47 -36.30 -0.39
N GLY A 158 -9.65 -36.79 -0.01
CA GLY A 158 -9.95 -37.23 1.35
C GLY A 158 -9.12 -38.42 1.85
N TYR A 159 -8.46 -39.17 0.97
CA TYR A 159 -7.55 -40.26 1.35
C TYR A 159 -6.34 -39.75 2.12
N PHE A 160 -5.80 -38.59 1.74
CA PHE A 160 -4.55 -38.06 2.30
C PHE A 160 -4.74 -37.28 3.60
N PHE A 161 -5.96 -36.83 3.86
CA PHE A 161 -6.32 -36.10 5.07
C PHE A 161 -7.14 -36.97 6.04
N GLY A 162 -6.87 -38.29 6.03
CA GLY A 162 -7.72 -39.31 6.64
C GLY A 162 -8.01 -39.13 8.14
N GLY A 163 -9.26 -39.40 8.51
CA GLY A 163 -9.64 -39.86 9.85
C GLY A 163 -10.12 -38.80 10.85
N GLY A 164 -11.31 -38.25 10.65
CA GLY A 164 -12.06 -37.51 11.67
C GLY A 164 -12.94 -36.45 11.04
N GLY A 165 -14.21 -36.38 11.43
CA GLY A 165 -14.96 -35.13 11.27
C GLY A 165 -14.29 -34.01 12.07
N ASN A 166 -14.89 -32.83 12.09
CA ASN A 166 -14.48 -31.73 12.98
C ASN A 166 -14.75 -32.05 14.47
N THR A 167 -14.81 -33.33 14.87
CA THR A 167 -15.39 -33.79 16.12
C THR A 167 -14.60 -34.98 16.66
N SER A 168 -14.09 -34.84 17.88
CA SER A 168 -13.61 -35.94 18.71
C SER A 168 -14.72 -36.97 18.98
N ILE A 169 -14.35 -38.21 19.27
CA ILE A 169 -15.23 -39.24 19.86
C ILE A 169 -16.00 -38.74 21.11
N ASP A 170 -15.49 -37.71 21.77
CA ASP A 170 -16.07 -37.11 22.97
C ASP A 170 -16.78 -35.76 22.70
N GLY A 171 -16.98 -35.38 21.44
CA GLY A 171 -17.64 -34.10 21.09
C GLY A 171 -16.77 -32.85 21.21
N THR A 172 -15.50 -32.98 21.62
CA THR A 172 -14.57 -31.83 21.71
C THR A 172 -14.12 -31.39 20.31
N PRO A 173 -14.19 -30.08 19.97
CA PRO A 173 -13.64 -29.57 18.72
C PRO A 173 -12.12 -29.74 18.73
N ILE A 174 -11.63 -30.60 17.83
CA ILE A 174 -10.19 -30.74 17.60
C ILE A 174 -9.78 -29.49 16.84
N PHE A 175 -8.82 -28.72 17.37
CA PHE A 175 -8.21 -27.62 16.64
C PHE A 175 -7.50 -28.24 15.43
N LEU A 176 -8.20 -28.33 14.29
CA LEU A 176 -7.68 -29.01 13.12
C LEU A 176 -6.42 -28.27 12.68
N PRO A 177 -5.30 -28.99 12.49
CA PRO A 177 -4.11 -28.39 11.90
C PRO A 177 -4.49 -27.80 10.52
N SER A 178 -4.06 -26.56 10.24
CA SER A 178 -4.39 -25.87 8.98
C SER A 178 -3.94 -26.71 7.79
N LEU A 179 -4.89 -27.17 6.97
CA LEU A 179 -4.60 -27.92 5.76
C LEU A 179 -4.12 -26.97 4.67
N SER A 180 -3.03 -27.34 4.00
CA SER A 180 -2.53 -26.56 2.88
C SER A 180 -1.97 -27.44 1.77
N ILE A 181 -2.10 -26.95 0.54
CA ILE A 181 -1.50 -27.53 -0.65
C ILE A 181 -0.50 -26.50 -1.18
N HIS A 182 0.75 -26.93 -1.34
CA HIS A 182 1.74 -26.16 -2.04
C HIS A 182 1.96 -26.76 -3.44
N CYS A 183 1.60 -26.00 -4.47
CA CYS A 183 1.81 -26.37 -5.86
C CYS A 183 3.21 -25.93 -6.30
N VAL A 184 4.06 -26.92 -6.59
CA VAL A 184 5.39 -26.71 -7.17
C VAL A 184 5.28 -26.82 -8.69
N ASP A 185 5.50 -25.71 -9.37
CA ASP A 185 5.53 -25.63 -10.83
C ASP A 185 6.90 -26.07 -11.34
N ILE A 186 6.92 -27.20 -12.03
CA ILE A 186 8.12 -27.78 -12.64
C ILE A 186 8.25 -27.48 -14.13
N ASN A 187 7.37 -26.66 -14.71
CA ASN A 187 7.42 -26.32 -16.12
C ASN A 187 8.68 -25.49 -16.42
N PRO A 188 9.61 -25.97 -17.29
CA PRO A 188 10.81 -25.23 -17.65
C PRO A 188 10.49 -23.91 -18.37
N HIS A 189 9.32 -23.82 -19.02
CA HIS A 189 8.84 -22.67 -19.79
C HIS A 189 7.71 -21.92 -19.08
N SER A 190 7.60 -22.02 -17.75
CA SER A 190 6.59 -21.28 -16.99
C SER A 190 6.75 -19.77 -17.16
N VAL A 191 5.68 -19.10 -17.57
CA VAL A 191 5.61 -17.62 -17.71
C VAL A 191 5.72 -16.90 -16.37
N SER A 192 5.40 -17.57 -15.26
CA SER A 192 5.47 -17.01 -13.91
C SER A 192 6.87 -17.18 -13.30
N LYS A 193 7.76 -17.93 -13.96
CA LYS A 193 9.10 -18.23 -13.44
C LYS A 193 9.94 -16.97 -13.37
N GLY A 194 10.60 -16.77 -12.21
CA GLY A 194 11.48 -15.61 -12.01
C GLY A 194 10.76 -14.28 -11.89
N GLY A 195 9.48 -14.30 -11.50
CA GLY A 195 8.73 -13.07 -11.19
C GLY A 195 8.27 -12.29 -12.42
N GLN A 196 8.33 -12.83 -13.64
CA GLN A 196 7.93 -12.11 -14.86
C GLN A 196 6.51 -11.51 -14.84
N LEU A 197 5.59 -12.09 -14.07
CA LEU A 197 4.22 -11.58 -13.92
C LEU A 197 4.01 -10.66 -12.70
N GLU A 198 4.96 -10.62 -11.76
CA GLU A 198 4.81 -9.92 -10.47
C GLU A 198 5.85 -8.80 -10.30
N ASP A 199 7.01 -8.91 -10.94
CA ASP A 199 8.10 -7.96 -10.87
C ASP A 199 8.00 -6.92 -11.99
N THR A 200 7.41 -5.78 -11.64
CA THR A 200 7.26 -4.62 -12.52
C THR A 200 8.60 -3.97 -12.91
N SER A 201 9.73 -4.34 -12.28
CA SER A 201 11.06 -3.87 -12.68
C SER A 201 11.57 -4.55 -13.96
N LEU A 202 11.05 -5.74 -14.28
CA LEU A 202 11.39 -6.48 -15.51
C LEU A 202 10.72 -5.87 -16.76
N VAL A 203 9.70 -5.04 -16.57
CA VAL A 203 9.01 -4.35 -17.67
C VAL A 203 9.85 -3.13 -18.07
N GLU A 204 10.27 -3.10 -19.33
CA GLU A 204 10.96 -1.95 -19.90
C GLU A 204 10.02 -0.73 -19.87
N LYS A 205 10.31 0.22 -18.98
CA LYS A 205 9.55 1.46 -18.88
C LYS A 205 9.91 2.33 -20.08
N TYR A 206 8.91 2.70 -20.87
CA TYR A 206 9.11 3.62 -21.98
C TYR A 206 9.69 4.94 -21.46
N THR A 207 10.85 5.33 -22.01
CA THR A 207 11.48 6.62 -21.74
C THR A 207 11.55 7.40 -23.04
N MET A 208 11.21 8.69 -22.97
CA MET A 208 11.26 9.61 -24.10
C MET A 208 12.37 10.62 -23.88
N SER A 209 13.05 11.00 -24.96
CA SER A 209 14.03 12.09 -24.87
C SER A 209 13.35 13.42 -24.52
N GLU A 210 14.06 14.29 -23.80
CA GLU A 210 13.51 15.60 -23.42
C GLU A 210 13.12 16.44 -24.66
N GLN A 211 13.92 16.35 -25.72
CA GLN A 211 13.69 17.08 -26.97
C GLN A 211 12.38 16.62 -27.65
N GLU A 212 12.15 15.31 -27.69
CA GLU A 212 10.92 14.76 -28.27
C GLU A 212 9.70 15.11 -27.41
N TYR A 213 9.83 15.08 -26.08
CA TYR A 213 8.75 15.49 -25.17
C TYR A 213 8.41 16.98 -25.33
N ASP A 214 9.43 17.83 -25.46
CA ASP A 214 9.25 19.27 -25.62
C ASP A 214 8.66 19.68 -26.97
N ALA A 215 8.88 18.88 -28.03
CA ALA A 215 8.29 19.08 -29.35
C ALA A 215 6.80 18.71 -29.41
N ARG A 216 6.29 17.89 -28.48
CA ARG A 216 4.88 17.50 -28.43
C ARG A 216 4.01 18.62 -27.84
N SER A 217 2.90 18.89 -28.54
CA SER A 217 1.85 19.81 -28.08
C SER A 217 0.90 19.13 -27.10
N GLY A 218 0.32 19.90 -26.18
CA GLY A 218 -0.66 19.36 -25.22
C GLY A 218 -0.02 18.65 -24.02
N THR A 219 1.30 18.66 -23.92
CA THR A 219 2.04 18.17 -22.75
C THR A 219 2.00 19.19 -21.61
N LEU A 220 2.30 18.74 -20.39
CA LEU A 220 2.39 19.63 -19.22
C LEU A 220 3.45 20.73 -19.41
N ARG A 221 4.59 20.40 -20.04
CA ARG A 221 5.65 21.37 -20.35
C ARG A 221 5.18 22.41 -21.38
N ASP A 222 4.46 21.98 -22.40
CA ASP A 222 3.87 22.89 -23.39
C ASP A 222 2.82 23.82 -22.75
N TRP A 223 1.91 23.27 -21.96
CA TRP A 223 0.94 24.07 -21.21
C TRP A 223 1.62 25.08 -20.27
N SER A 224 2.63 24.64 -19.51
CA SER A 224 3.41 25.51 -18.61
C SER A 224 4.09 26.67 -19.35
N ARG A 225 4.68 26.41 -20.52
CA ARG A 225 5.25 27.47 -21.38
C ARG A 225 4.19 28.49 -21.80
N ARG A 226 2.99 28.03 -22.20
CA ARG A 226 1.89 28.93 -22.58
C ARG A 226 1.39 29.76 -21.40
N GLN A 227 1.33 29.19 -20.20
CA GLN A 227 0.94 29.95 -19.01
C GLN A 227 1.99 31.01 -18.65
N ARG A 228 3.28 30.70 -18.74
CA ARG A 228 4.36 31.70 -18.53
C ARG A 228 4.37 32.84 -19.54
N GLN A 229 3.85 32.60 -20.75
CA GLN A 229 3.65 33.68 -21.73
C GLN A 229 2.49 34.62 -21.37
N LYS A 230 1.48 34.12 -20.64
CA LYS A 230 0.35 34.93 -20.17
C LYS A 230 0.66 35.67 -18.88
N ASP A 231 1.31 34.97 -17.94
CA ASP A 231 1.74 35.50 -16.64
C ASP A 231 3.21 35.13 -16.42
N GLU A 232 4.09 36.12 -16.45
CA GLU A 232 5.54 35.91 -16.25
C GLU A 232 5.87 35.38 -14.85
N THR A 233 4.99 35.58 -13.86
CA THR A 233 5.15 35.08 -12.49
C THR A 233 4.64 33.64 -12.31
N PHE A 234 4.07 33.07 -13.37
CA PHE A 234 3.49 31.74 -13.35
C PHE A 234 4.55 30.67 -13.04
N SER A 235 4.20 29.78 -12.10
CA SER A 235 4.97 28.59 -11.77
C SER A 235 4.01 27.43 -11.54
N LEU A 236 4.36 26.25 -12.05
CA LEU A 236 3.60 25.01 -11.84
C LEU A 236 3.32 24.76 -10.35
N ARG A 237 4.32 25.03 -9.49
CA ARG A 237 4.19 24.84 -8.05
C ARG A 237 3.17 25.80 -7.43
N LYS A 238 3.22 27.08 -7.84
CA LYS A 238 2.28 28.11 -7.36
C LYS A 238 0.86 27.77 -7.82
N HIS A 239 0.70 27.35 -9.07
CA HIS A 239 -0.60 26.95 -9.61
C HIS A 239 -1.17 25.70 -8.91
N ALA A 240 -0.34 24.67 -8.71
CA ALA A 240 -0.76 23.45 -7.99
C ALA A 240 -1.17 23.76 -6.54
N GLN A 241 -0.42 24.61 -5.84
CA GLN A 241 -0.81 25.09 -4.52
C GLN A 241 -2.15 25.83 -4.55
N GLN A 242 -2.32 26.75 -5.49
CA GLN A 242 -3.56 27.53 -5.58
C GLN A 242 -4.79 26.66 -5.87
N HIS A 243 -4.61 25.63 -6.70
CA HIS A 243 -5.63 24.64 -7.02
C HIS A 243 -5.99 23.79 -5.80
N ARG A 244 -5.00 23.30 -5.03
CA ARG A 244 -5.24 22.55 -3.79
C ARG A 244 -6.05 23.35 -2.77
N GLU A 245 -5.65 24.60 -2.53
CA GLU A 245 -6.36 25.51 -1.62
C GLU A 245 -7.82 25.75 -2.09
N LEU A 246 -8.07 25.82 -3.41
CA LEU A 246 -9.43 25.95 -3.95
C LEU A 246 -10.26 24.68 -3.74
N CYS A 247 -9.70 23.50 -4.01
CA CYS A 247 -10.38 22.22 -3.79
C CYS A 247 -10.71 22.02 -2.30
N GLU A 248 -9.78 22.39 -1.41
CA GLU A 248 -10.02 22.34 0.03
C GLU A 248 -11.16 23.27 0.45
N ALA A 249 -11.16 24.52 -0.04
CA ALA A 249 -12.24 25.47 0.24
C ALA A 249 -13.61 24.95 -0.27
N GLN A 250 -13.65 24.32 -1.45
CA GLN A 250 -14.85 23.66 -1.97
C GLN A 250 -15.32 22.50 -1.08
N ARG A 251 -14.38 21.66 -0.63
CA ARG A 251 -14.67 20.56 0.30
C ARG A 251 -15.23 21.06 1.62
N GLN A 252 -14.63 22.09 2.22
CA GLN A 252 -15.10 22.69 3.46
C GLN A 252 -16.52 23.24 3.32
N HIS A 253 -16.80 23.96 2.23
CA HIS A 253 -18.15 24.43 1.93
C HIS A 253 -19.16 23.29 1.77
N LYS A 254 -18.79 22.20 1.06
CA LYS A 254 -19.64 21.01 0.90
C LYS A 254 -19.95 20.33 2.25
N LEU A 255 -19.01 20.38 3.19
CA LEU A 255 -19.16 19.87 4.56
C LEU A 255 -19.85 20.85 5.52
N GLY A 256 -20.23 22.05 5.06
CA GLY A 256 -20.89 23.08 5.88
C GLY A 256 -19.96 23.80 6.87
N LEU A 257 -18.64 23.70 6.68
CA LEU A 257 -17.63 24.41 7.45
C LEU A 257 -17.45 25.85 6.92
N PRO A 258 -16.98 26.80 7.76
CA PRO A 258 -16.67 28.15 7.31
C PRO A 258 -15.56 28.12 6.25
N LEU A 259 -15.68 28.96 5.21
CA LEU A 259 -14.69 29.04 4.14
C LEU A 259 -13.33 29.58 4.65
N PRO A 260 -12.20 29.10 4.11
CA PRO A 260 -10.89 29.65 4.39
C PRO A 260 -10.76 31.12 3.97
N GLU A 261 -9.85 31.85 4.61
CA GLU A 261 -9.56 33.26 4.31
C GLU A 261 -9.14 33.44 2.84
N GLY A 262 -9.74 34.41 2.15
CA GLY A 262 -9.50 34.66 0.72
C GLY A 262 -10.40 33.85 -0.24
N PHE A 263 -11.40 33.13 0.26
CA PHE A 263 -12.43 32.47 -0.54
C PHE A 263 -13.83 32.98 -0.19
N VAL A 264 -14.64 33.23 -1.22
CA VAL A 264 -16.02 33.71 -1.10
C VAL A 264 -16.94 32.89 -1.99
N LEU A 265 -18.24 32.96 -1.72
CA LEU A 265 -19.26 32.39 -2.59
C LEU A 265 -19.66 33.42 -3.65
N ASP A 266 -19.66 33.00 -4.91
CA ASP A 266 -20.23 33.81 -5.98
C ASP A 266 -21.77 33.83 -5.91
N SER A 267 -22.39 34.60 -6.81
CA SER A 267 -23.86 34.71 -6.90
C SER A 267 -24.57 33.39 -7.24
N THR A 268 -23.83 32.37 -7.68
CA THR A 268 -24.34 31.03 -7.99
C THR A 268 -24.12 30.03 -6.86
N GLY A 269 -23.48 30.45 -5.77
CA GLY A 269 -23.15 29.60 -4.62
C GLY A 269 -21.88 28.75 -4.83
N LYS A 270 -21.05 29.09 -5.82
CA LYS A 270 -19.76 28.42 -6.06
C LYS A 270 -18.65 29.13 -5.28
N VAL A 271 -17.76 28.33 -4.70
CA VAL A 271 -16.56 28.85 -4.02
C VAL A 271 -15.57 29.39 -5.05
N ILE A 272 -15.26 30.67 -4.94
CA ILE A 272 -14.29 31.39 -5.75
C ILE A 272 -13.24 32.04 -4.85
N ARG A 273 -12.05 32.33 -5.38
CA ARG A 273 -11.07 33.17 -4.68
C ARG A 273 -11.52 34.62 -4.74
N ASP A 274 -11.43 35.29 -3.59
CA ASP A 274 -11.59 36.74 -3.50
C ASP A 274 -10.29 37.40 -3.98
N GLU A 275 -10.13 37.50 -5.30
CA GLU A 275 -9.06 38.30 -5.87
C GLU A 275 -9.50 39.76 -5.86
N PRO A 276 -8.78 40.67 -5.15
CA PRO A 276 -9.11 42.09 -5.23
C PRO A 276 -8.96 42.55 -6.68
N ASP A 277 -10.01 43.21 -7.22
CA ASP A 277 -10.06 43.73 -8.59
C ASP A 277 -8.69 44.25 -9.03
N VAL A 278 -8.08 43.52 -9.97
CA VAL A 278 -6.76 43.86 -10.52
C VAL A 278 -6.89 45.16 -11.30
N VAL A 279 -6.61 46.27 -10.63
CA VAL A 279 -6.23 47.51 -11.29
C VAL A 279 -5.01 47.16 -12.13
N VAL A 280 -5.18 47.11 -13.45
CA VAL A 280 -4.07 46.93 -14.39
C VAL A 280 -3.15 48.14 -14.23
N VAL A 281 -2.20 48.04 -13.30
CA VAL A 281 -1.10 48.99 -13.21
C VAL A 281 -0.24 48.70 -14.43
N PRO A 282 -0.02 49.67 -15.34
CA PRO A 282 0.91 49.45 -16.43
C PRO A 282 2.26 49.14 -15.80
N VAL A 283 2.75 47.92 -16.03
CA VAL A 283 4.07 47.47 -15.59
C VAL A 283 5.10 48.35 -16.28
N VAL A 284 5.52 49.41 -15.58
CA VAL A 284 6.71 50.16 -15.96
C VAL A 284 7.85 49.16 -15.87
N LYS A 285 8.48 48.89 -17.02
CA LYS A 285 9.71 48.13 -17.12
C LYS A 285 10.67 48.62 -16.04
N LYS A 286 10.89 47.81 -15.00
CA LYS A 286 12.05 47.98 -14.13
C LYS A 286 13.25 47.57 -14.97
N GLN A 287 13.85 48.56 -15.61
CA GLN A 287 15.15 48.40 -16.25
C GLN A 287 16.12 47.86 -15.21
N VAL A 288 16.84 46.81 -15.61
CA VAL A 288 17.78 46.03 -14.81
C VAL A 288 18.76 46.94 -14.08
N LEU A 289 18.81 46.83 -12.75
CA LEU A 289 20.00 47.10 -11.95
C LEU A 289 20.24 45.90 -11.04
N HIS A 290 21.52 45.62 -10.87
CA HIS A 290 22.10 44.31 -10.72
C HIS A 290 22.55 44.18 -9.26
N GLU A 291 21.61 44.00 -8.32
CA GLU A 291 21.88 44.23 -6.88
C GLU A 291 21.46 43.10 -5.90
N GLU A 292 20.84 41.98 -6.31
CA GLU A 292 20.27 41.04 -5.31
C GLU A 292 21.25 39.99 -4.74
N HIS A 293 22.45 39.83 -5.30
CA HIS A 293 23.43 38.82 -4.86
C HIS A 293 24.85 39.38 -4.75
N ASP A 294 24.97 40.60 -4.27
CA ASP A 294 26.25 41.27 -4.06
C ASP A 294 26.98 40.72 -2.83
N GLU A 295 28.21 41.16 -2.61
CA GLU A 295 29.07 40.73 -1.50
C GLU A 295 28.39 40.87 -0.12
N SER A 296 27.45 41.80 0.02
CA SER A 296 26.63 41.99 1.22
C SER A 296 25.81 40.74 1.58
N SER A 297 25.37 39.94 0.60
CA SER A 297 24.57 38.73 0.81
C SER A 297 25.34 37.60 1.51
N VAL A 298 26.68 37.69 1.52
CA VAL A 298 27.57 36.69 2.11
C VAL A 298 28.47 37.27 3.21
N ALA A 299 28.35 38.57 3.52
CA ALA A 299 29.26 39.29 4.41
C ALA A 299 29.30 38.74 5.85
N ASN A 300 28.21 38.14 6.30
CA ASN A 300 28.04 37.54 7.62
C ASN A 300 28.34 36.03 7.64
N MET A 301 28.98 35.49 6.61
CA MET A 301 29.31 34.06 6.50
C MET A 301 30.82 33.85 6.42
N THR A 302 31.29 32.77 7.02
CA THR A 302 32.69 32.34 6.98
C THR A 302 32.76 30.86 6.64
N VAL A 303 33.75 30.47 5.83
CA VAL A 303 34.04 29.06 5.55
C VAL A 303 34.29 28.30 6.85
N GLY A 304 33.69 27.12 6.97
CA GLY A 304 33.69 26.28 8.17
C GLY A 304 32.49 26.48 9.09
N GLN A 305 31.65 27.49 8.87
CA GLN A 305 30.45 27.69 9.70
C GLN A 305 29.35 26.68 9.39
N ARG A 306 28.66 26.23 10.44
CA ARG A 306 27.41 25.49 10.34
C ARG A 306 26.31 26.38 9.79
N CYS A 307 25.50 25.81 8.91
CA CYS A 307 24.44 26.53 8.25
C CYS A 307 23.23 25.65 7.96
N GLN A 308 22.09 26.30 7.77
CA GLN A 308 20.88 25.72 7.24
C GLN A 308 20.51 26.43 5.93
N VAL A 309 20.11 25.64 4.93
CA VAL A 309 19.80 26.11 3.58
C VAL A 309 18.30 26.04 3.30
N ARG A 310 17.76 27.09 2.67
CA ARG A 310 16.37 27.14 2.17
C ARG A 310 16.29 26.90 0.65
N PRO A 311 15.25 26.22 0.15
CA PRO A 311 14.20 25.51 0.87
C PRO A 311 14.69 24.14 1.43
N GLY A 312 13.88 23.57 2.34
CA GLY A 312 14.03 22.18 2.81
C GLY A 312 14.82 21.98 4.10
N LYS A 313 15.10 23.05 4.87
CA LYS A 313 15.80 22.98 6.19
C LYS A 313 17.12 22.18 6.19
N ARG A 314 17.74 21.93 5.03
CA ARG A 314 18.94 21.11 4.83
C ARG A 314 20.14 21.72 5.56
N ARG A 315 20.80 20.92 6.40
CA ARG A 315 21.96 21.37 7.21
C ARG A 315 23.28 20.98 6.55
N GLY A 316 24.31 21.75 6.88
CA GLY A 316 25.64 21.53 6.33
C GLY A 316 26.65 22.56 6.83
N THR A 317 27.81 22.53 6.20
CA THR A 317 28.95 23.40 6.50
C THR A 317 29.29 24.26 5.29
N VAL A 318 29.47 25.56 5.50
CA VAL A 318 29.92 26.48 4.45
C VAL A 318 31.34 26.11 4.02
N ALA A 319 31.54 25.79 2.75
CA ALA A 319 32.81 25.33 2.20
C ALA A 319 33.44 26.31 1.20
N TYR A 320 32.64 27.20 0.61
CA TYR A 320 33.13 28.22 -0.32
C TYR A 320 32.26 29.47 -0.26
N ILE A 321 32.86 30.65 -0.43
CA ILE A 321 32.15 31.93 -0.57
C ILE A 321 32.85 32.71 -1.69
N GLY A 322 32.12 33.07 -2.75
CA GLY A 322 32.73 33.85 -3.84
C GLY A 322 31.96 33.79 -5.15
N LEU A 323 32.58 34.35 -6.19
CA LEU A 323 32.05 34.31 -7.56
C LEU A 323 32.32 32.95 -8.19
N VAL A 324 31.31 32.41 -8.86
CA VAL A 324 31.39 31.14 -9.59
C VAL A 324 30.94 31.38 -11.04
N PRO A 325 31.86 31.81 -11.92
CA PRO A 325 31.54 32.16 -13.31
C PRO A 325 30.86 31.03 -14.10
N GLU A 326 31.14 29.77 -13.73
CA GLU A 326 30.69 28.58 -14.45
C GLU A 326 29.21 28.22 -14.18
N LEU A 327 28.56 28.83 -13.19
CA LEU A 327 27.13 28.62 -12.90
C LEU A 327 26.19 29.51 -13.72
N ASN A 328 26.71 30.17 -14.77
CA ASN A 328 25.95 31.01 -15.72
C ASN A 328 25.01 32.02 -15.04
N ALA A 329 25.38 32.51 -13.85
CA ALA A 329 24.61 33.52 -13.15
C ALA A 329 25.53 34.44 -12.35
N ALA A 330 25.29 35.74 -12.48
CA ALA A 330 26.09 36.76 -11.80
C ALA A 330 25.84 36.80 -10.29
N GLY A 331 26.77 37.38 -9.53
CA GLY A 331 26.72 37.52 -8.07
C GLY A 331 27.43 36.42 -7.30
N TYR A 332 27.48 36.57 -5.98
CA TYR A 332 28.17 35.66 -5.06
C TYR A 332 27.38 34.37 -4.86
N TRP A 333 28.14 33.31 -4.60
CA TRP A 333 27.66 31.97 -4.32
C TRP A 333 28.30 31.46 -3.03
N VAL A 334 27.54 30.64 -2.32
CA VAL A 334 27.99 29.90 -1.14
C VAL A 334 28.01 28.43 -1.51
N GLY A 335 29.19 27.83 -1.48
CA GLY A 335 29.34 26.38 -1.55
C GLY A 335 29.09 25.78 -0.17
N VAL A 336 28.22 24.77 -0.09
CA VAL A 336 27.85 24.08 1.15
C VAL A 336 28.13 22.59 0.97
N ILE A 337 28.75 21.99 1.98
CA ILE A 337 28.84 20.54 2.15
C ILE A 337 27.68 20.15 3.09
N PHE A 338 26.65 19.52 2.54
CA PHE A 338 25.51 19.03 3.31
C PHE A 338 25.90 17.86 4.20
N ASP A 339 25.14 17.63 5.27
CA ASP A 339 25.33 16.47 6.15
C ASP A 339 24.79 15.18 5.51
N GLU A 340 23.85 15.33 4.58
CA GLU A 340 23.12 14.28 3.87
C GLU A 340 23.32 14.40 2.35
N PRO A 341 23.05 13.34 1.56
CA PRO A 341 23.21 13.33 0.10
C PRO A 341 22.12 14.11 -0.64
N VAL A 342 21.83 15.34 -0.21
CA VAL A 342 20.78 16.25 -0.73
C VAL A 342 21.33 17.40 -1.58
N GLY A 343 22.64 17.36 -1.85
CA GLY A 343 23.37 18.23 -2.76
C GLY A 343 23.21 17.82 -4.22
N LYS A 344 23.79 18.63 -5.10
CA LYS A 344 23.72 18.46 -6.56
C LYS A 344 25.06 18.12 -7.19
N THR A 345 26.16 18.32 -6.47
CA THR A 345 27.53 18.16 -6.98
C THR A 345 28.43 17.58 -5.91
N ASP A 346 29.68 17.34 -6.26
CA ASP A 346 30.77 16.93 -5.36
C ASP A 346 31.70 18.12 -5.00
N GLY A 347 31.21 19.35 -5.18
CA GLY A 347 31.99 20.58 -5.03
C GLY A 347 32.59 21.14 -6.33
N THR A 348 32.27 20.51 -7.47
CA THR A 348 32.47 21.07 -8.82
C THR A 348 31.27 21.93 -9.24
N ALA A 349 31.54 23.01 -10.01
CA ALA A 349 30.50 23.93 -10.47
C ALA A 349 30.05 23.61 -11.91
N GLY A 350 28.76 23.30 -12.08
CA GLY A 350 28.15 23.05 -13.39
C GLY A 350 28.77 21.84 -14.11
N SER A 351 28.81 21.89 -15.44
CA SER A 351 29.46 20.87 -16.30
C SER A 351 30.97 21.10 -16.48
N SER A 352 31.58 21.97 -15.66
CA SER A 352 33.00 22.29 -15.73
C SER A 352 33.83 21.38 -14.81
N SER A 353 35.09 21.13 -15.17
CA SER A 353 36.02 20.36 -14.33
C SER A 353 36.63 21.19 -13.18
N LYS A 354 36.14 22.41 -12.93
CA LYS A 354 36.71 23.29 -11.90
C LYS A 354 36.06 23.01 -10.54
N ARG A 355 36.89 22.61 -9.59
CA ARG A 355 36.51 22.30 -8.22
C ARG A 355 36.70 23.51 -7.32
N TYR A 356 35.70 23.80 -6.50
CA TYR A 356 35.72 24.91 -5.53
C TYR A 356 35.92 24.41 -4.10
N PHE A 357 35.35 23.25 -3.77
CA PHE A 357 35.52 22.57 -2.50
C PHE A 357 35.48 21.05 -2.70
N GLU A 358 35.92 20.29 -1.70
CA GLU A 358 35.89 18.83 -1.72
C GLU A 358 34.67 18.32 -0.96
N ALA A 359 33.83 17.53 -1.61
CA ALA A 359 32.67 16.88 -1.02
C ALA A 359 32.45 15.50 -1.62
N MET A 360 31.73 14.63 -0.92
CA MET A 360 31.25 13.37 -1.50
C MET A 360 30.23 13.63 -2.62
N PRO A 361 30.06 12.69 -3.57
CA PRO A 361 29.02 12.80 -4.59
C PRO A 361 27.64 13.04 -3.97
N ASN A 362 26.92 14.07 -4.43
CA ASN A 362 25.64 14.53 -3.90
C ASN A 362 25.68 15.19 -2.51
N TYR A 363 26.84 15.47 -1.94
CA TYR A 363 26.95 16.23 -0.69
C TYR A 363 27.29 17.70 -0.91
N GLY A 364 27.77 18.09 -2.09
CA GLY A 364 28.07 19.47 -2.43
C GLY A 364 26.90 20.22 -3.07
N GLY A 365 26.74 21.49 -2.76
CA GLY A 365 25.84 22.37 -3.49
C GLY A 365 26.28 23.83 -3.47
N PHE A 366 25.91 24.55 -4.53
CA PHE A 366 26.05 26.02 -4.59
C PHE A 366 24.69 26.66 -4.41
N VAL A 367 24.61 27.59 -3.46
CA VAL A 367 23.39 28.31 -3.09
C VAL A 367 23.65 29.81 -2.98
N ARG A 368 22.60 30.61 -3.12
CA ARG A 368 22.69 32.07 -2.96
C ARG A 368 22.78 32.43 -1.48
N GLY A 369 23.52 33.49 -1.15
CA GLY A 369 23.72 33.95 0.23
C GLY A 369 22.40 34.11 0.99
N ASN A 370 21.39 34.73 0.38
CA ASN A 370 20.06 34.92 1.00
C ASN A 370 19.35 33.62 1.41
N ASN A 371 19.77 32.47 0.87
CA ASN A 371 19.21 31.15 1.18
C ASN A 371 20.04 30.39 2.23
N VAL A 372 21.09 30.98 2.78
CA VAL A 372 21.98 30.38 3.78
C VAL A 372 21.83 31.12 5.10
N GLN A 373 21.40 30.40 6.12
CA GLN A 373 21.37 30.88 7.49
C GLN A 373 22.53 30.22 8.24
N VAL A 374 23.58 30.98 8.56
CA VAL A 374 24.67 30.51 9.43
C VAL A 374 24.25 30.61 10.90
N GLY A 375 24.70 29.67 11.72
CA GLY A 375 24.32 29.63 13.13
C GLY A 375 24.62 28.30 13.79
N ASP A 376 24.04 28.09 14.97
CA ASP A 376 24.14 26.83 15.71
C ASP A 376 23.18 25.78 15.11
N PHE A 377 23.65 25.12 14.06
CA PHE A 377 22.92 24.06 13.36
C PHE A 377 23.73 22.77 13.41
N PRO A 378 23.79 22.05 14.55
CA PRO A 378 24.49 20.77 14.61
C PRO A 378 23.92 19.77 13.61
N GLU A 379 24.71 18.76 13.24
CA GLU A 379 24.24 17.62 12.45
C GLU A 379 23.01 17.00 13.14
N ARG A 380 21.99 16.66 12.37
CA ARG A 380 20.80 15.99 12.91
C ARG A 380 21.11 14.51 13.10
N ASP A 381 20.68 13.96 14.24
CA ASP A 381 20.69 12.52 14.41
C ASP A 381 19.55 11.92 13.60
N ILE A 382 19.83 10.83 12.89
CA ILE A 382 18.91 10.17 11.94
C ILE A 382 17.67 9.61 12.70
N LEU A 383 17.77 9.50 14.03
CA LEU A 383 16.73 9.00 14.91
C LEU A 383 15.75 10.09 15.40
N ASP A 384 16.00 11.37 15.08
CA ASP A 384 15.17 12.50 15.52
C ASP A 384 14.16 13.00 14.44
N ASP A 385 14.17 12.43 13.22
CA ASP A 385 13.35 12.88 12.07
C ASP A 385 12.13 11.95 11.78
N ASP A 386 11.55 11.31 12.80
CA ASP A 386 10.29 10.51 12.68
C ASP A 386 8.99 11.34 12.84
N ASP A 387 9.06 12.68 12.95
CA ASP A 387 7.91 13.52 13.38
C ASP A 387 7.50 14.70 12.47
N ASP A 388 8.04 14.91 11.26
CA ASP A 388 7.62 16.05 10.40
C ASP A 388 7.33 15.65 8.92
N ASP A 389 6.03 15.58 8.59
CA ASP A 389 5.36 15.83 7.29
C ASP A 389 5.53 14.86 6.11
N ASP A 390 5.03 13.62 6.25
CA ASP A 390 4.49 12.84 5.12
C ASP A 390 2.96 13.02 5.05
N ASP A 391 2.50 14.17 4.53
CA ASP A 391 1.15 14.31 3.99
C ASP A 391 1.09 13.61 2.62
N ASP A 392 1.12 12.29 2.65
CA ASP A 392 0.91 11.39 1.52
C ASP A 392 -0.61 11.10 1.39
N ASP A 393 -1.39 12.15 1.12
CA ASP A 393 -2.81 12.02 0.75
C ASP A 393 -2.91 11.50 -0.69
N SER A 394 -2.78 10.19 -0.81
CA SER A 394 -3.17 9.41 -1.98
C SER A 394 -4.69 9.28 -2.06
N ASP A 395 -5.38 10.37 -2.40
CA ASP A 395 -6.79 10.30 -2.79
C ASP A 395 -6.89 9.76 -4.22
N SER A 396 -7.02 8.43 -4.32
CA SER A 396 -7.48 7.72 -5.50
C SER A 396 -9.01 7.82 -5.59
N ASP A 397 -9.53 8.95 -6.06
CA ASP A 397 -10.92 9.03 -6.50
C ASP A 397 -10.96 8.74 -8.00
N HIS A 398 -11.28 7.49 -8.30
CA HIS A 398 -11.69 7.00 -9.60
C HIS A 398 -13.15 7.42 -9.79
N ASP A 399 -13.38 8.59 -10.36
CA ASP A 399 -14.70 8.97 -10.85
C ASP A 399 -14.86 8.39 -12.26
N ASP A 400 -15.60 7.27 -12.32
CA ASP A 400 -16.22 6.75 -13.54
C ASP A 400 -17.27 7.78 -14.01
N ASP A 401 -16.91 8.63 -14.96
CA ASP A 401 -17.87 9.42 -15.73
C ASP A 401 -18.54 8.48 -16.76
N ASP A 402 -19.72 7.96 -16.39
CA ASP A 402 -20.68 7.39 -17.34
C ASP A 402 -21.21 8.52 -18.24
N ASP A 403 -20.77 8.50 -19.51
CA ASP A 403 -21.32 9.30 -20.61
C ASP A 403 -22.76 8.84 -20.93
N ASP A 404 -23.76 9.50 -20.33
CA ASP A 404 -25.12 9.57 -20.85
C ASP A 404 -25.37 10.99 -21.35
N ASP A 405 -25.31 11.21 -22.66
CA ASP A 405 -26.30 12.01 -23.41
C ASP A 405 -25.90 12.14 -24.89
N ASP A 406 -26.76 11.64 -25.78
CA ASP A 406 -27.09 12.32 -27.04
C ASP A 406 -28.36 11.69 -27.66
N GLU A 407 -29.53 12.14 -27.20
CA GLU A 407 -30.71 12.32 -28.05
C GLU A 407 -31.09 13.81 -28.07
N LEU A 408 -30.80 14.48 -29.19
CA LEU A 408 -31.79 15.14 -30.07
C LEU A 408 -31.16 15.78 -31.31
#